data_AF-A0A7V2U8R6-F1
#
_entry.id   AF-A0A7V2U8R6-F1
#
_cell.length_a   1.000
_cell.length_b   1.000
_cell.length_c   1.000
_cell.angle_alpha   90.00
_cell.angle_beta   90.00
_cell.angle_gamma   90.00
#
_symmetry.space_group_name_H-M   'P 1'
#
loop_
_entity.id
_entity.type
_entity.pdbx_description
1 polymer ?
#
loop_
_entity_poly.entity_id
_entity_poly.type
_entity_poly.pdbx_seq_one_letter_code
_entity_poly.pdbx_strand_id
1 'polypeptide(L)' 'PLNLIIEVTGEKDKDKEAKAETASTLWVPAVNNHGGFGRWAFIEITDPWDARNALRAMFRAHSPACGTGPDGR' A
#
# COMPACT_ATOMS: atom_id res chain seq x y z
N PRO A 1 4.13 5.16 11.85
CA PRO A 1 2.72 4.89 11.44
C PRO A 1 2.67 4.59 9.93
N LEU A 2 1.74 3.74 9.47
CA LEU A 2 1.49 3.48 8.04
C LEU A 2 0.07 3.97 7.71
N ASN A 3 -0.03 4.83 6.70
CA ASN A 3 -1.30 5.25 6.11
C ASN A 3 -1.59 4.37 4.90
N LEU A 4 -2.82 3.85 4.79
CA LEU A 4 -3.20 2.94 3.72
C LEU A 4 -4.41 3.49 2.98
N ILE A 5 -4.30 3.55 1.65
CA ILE A 5 -5.44 3.77 0.75
C ILE A 5 -5.87 2.41 0.20
N ILE A 6 -7.17 2.11 0.31
CA ILE A 6 -7.77 0.85 -0.15
C ILE A 6 -8.82 1.19 -1.18
N GLU A 7 -8.66 0.65 -2.39
CA GLU A 7 -9.70 0.66 -3.42
C GLU A 7 -10.26 -0.76 -3.54
N VAL A 8 -11.59 -0.91 -3.52
CA VAL A 8 -12.26 -2.21 -3.70
C VAL A 8 -13.01 -2.16 -5.01
N THR A 9 -12.47 -2.82 -6.03
CA THR A 9 -13.02 -2.82 -7.38
C THR A 9 -13.87 -4.06 -7.56
N GLY A 10 -15.15 -3.87 -7.92
CA GLY A 10 -16.04 -4.94 -8.35
C GLY A 10 -15.78 -5.31 -9.82
N GLU A 11 -16.72 -5.01 -10.71
CA GLU A 11 -16.58 -5.26 -12.15
C GLU A 11 -15.45 -4.40 -12.77
N LYS A 12 -14.54 -5.07 -13.48
CA LYS A 12 -13.40 -4.44 -14.17
C LYS A 12 -13.86 -3.73 -15.44
N ASP A 13 -14.09 -2.43 -15.34
CA ASP A 13 -14.16 -1.55 -16.50
C ASP A 13 -12.75 -1.03 -16.83
N LYS A 14 -12.33 -1.15 -18.09
CA LYS A 14 -11.01 -0.69 -18.58
C LYS A 14 -10.74 0.81 -18.31
N ASP A 15 -11.79 1.59 -18.12
CA ASP A 15 -11.68 3.02 -17.78
C ASP A 15 -11.32 3.28 -16.30
N LYS A 16 -11.42 2.25 -15.44
CA LYS A 16 -11.08 2.35 -14.00
C LYS A 16 -9.62 2.01 -13.71
N GLU A 17 -8.99 1.17 -14.52
CA GLU A 17 -7.59 0.75 -14.34
C GLU A 17 -6.62 1.94 -14.35
N ALA A 18 -6.88 2.95 -15.19
CA ALA A 18 -6.03 4.14 -15.30
C ALA A 18 -6.00 5.01 -14.02
N LYS A 19 -7.05 4.97 -13.18
CA LYS A 19 -7.12 5.80 -11.96
C LYS A 19 -6.37 5.16 -10.78
N ALA A 20 -6.55 3.85 -10.59
CA ALA A 20 -5.82 3.09 -9.57
C ALA A 20 -4.30 3.05 -9.87
N GLU A 21 -3.93 2.94 -11.15
CA GLU A 21 -2.54 2.97 -11.59
C GLU A 21 -1.89 4.34 -11.30
N THR A 22 -2.59 5.44 -11.55
CA THR A 22 -2.09 6.79 -11.26
C THR A 22 -1.84 7.01 -9.77
N ALA A 23 -2.74 6.56 -8.90
CA ALA A 23 -2.61 6.71 -7.45
C ALA A 23 -1.44 5.88 -6.90
N SER A 24 -1.28 4.64 -7.38
CA SER A 24 -0.21 3.74 -6.92
C SER A 24 1.17 4.11 -7.45
N THR A 25 1.29 4.54 -8.71
CA THR A 25 2.59 4.73 -9.38
C THR A 25 3.14 6.14 -9.28
N LEU A 26 2.29 7.17 -9.14
CA LEU A 26 2.73 8.56 -9.12
C LEU A 26 2.56 9.20 -7.74
N TRP A 27 1.37 9.10 -7.15
CA TRP A 27 1.06 9.85 -5.92
C TRP A 27 1.75 9.26 -4.68
N VAL A 28 1.64 7.94 -4.46
CA VAL A 28 2.27 7.30 -3.28
C VAL A 28 3.79 7.51 -3.24
N PRO A 29 4.54 7.32 -4.35
CA PRO A 29 5.99 7.62 -4.34
C PRO A 29 6.29 9.09 -4.09
N ALA A 30 5.52 10.02 -4.65
CA ALA A 30 5.72 11.46 -4.44
C ALA A 30 5.51 11.87 -2.99
N VAL A 31 4.44 11.39 -2.34
CA VAL A 31 4.15 11.68 -0.93
C VAL A 31 5.20 11.08 0.00
N ASN A 32 5.64 9.85 -0.28
CA ASN A 32 6.70 9.21 0.48
C ASN A 32 8.05 9.93 0.33
N ASN A 33 8.40 10.39 -0.88
CA ASN A 33 9.63 11.16 -1.12
C ASN A 33 9.59 12.56 -0.48
N HIS A 34 8.42 13.18 -0.36
CA HIS A 34 8.26 14.45 0.35
C HIS A 34 8.57 14.34 1.84
N GLY A 35 8.35 13.17 2.46
CA GLY A 35 8.72 12.88 3.86
C GLY A 35 7.89 13.59 4.94
N GLY A 36 7.15 14.65 4.61
CA GLY A 36 6.34 15.41 5.57
C GLY A 36 5.02 14.76 6.02
N PHE A 37 4.55 13.71 5.32
CA PHE A 37 3.22 13.12 5.55
C PHE A 37 3.27 11.67 6.08
N GLY A 38 4.44 11.19 6.48
CA GLY A 38 4.65 9.81 6.92
C GLY A 38 4.69 8.81 5.76
N ARG A 39 4.53 7.51 6.08
CA ARG A 39 4.58 6.43 5.09
C ARG A 39 3.17 6.11 4.59
N TRP A 40 3.01 6.10 3.27
CA TRP A 40 1.77 5.77 2.57
C TRP A 40 1.94 4.51 1.71
N ALA A 41 0.89 3.71 1.66
CA ALA A 41 0.76 2.57 0.76
C ALA A 41 -0.62 2.59 0.10
N PHE A 42 -0.72 1.98 -1.08
CA PHE A 42 -1.97 1.80 -1.83
C PHE A 42 -2.16 0.32 -2.11
N ILE A 43 -3.41 -0.15 -2.01
CA ILE A 43 -3.80 -1.50 -2.43
C ILE A 43 -5.15 -1.44 -3.15
N GLU A 44 -5.24 -2.10 -4.29
CA GLU A 44 -6.50 -2.40 -4.96
C GLU A 44 -6.91 -3.84 -4.66
N ILE A 45 -8.15 -4.04 -4.22
CA ILE A 45 -8.76 -5.33 -3.91
C ILE A 45 -9.80 -5.63 -4.97
N THR A 46 -9.51 -6.60 -5.83
CA THR A 46 -10.41 -7.04 -6.92
C THR A 46 -11.31 -8.20 -6.52
N ASP A 47 -10.93 -8.96 -5.50
CA ASP A 47 -11.76 -10.01 -4.89
C ASP A 47 -12.01 -9.66 -3.41
N PRO A 48 -13.22 -9.20 -3.05
CA PRO A 48 -13.53 -8.84 -1.67
C PRO A 48 -13.44 -10.02 -0.69
N TRP A 49 -13.53 -11.26 -1.17
CA TRP A 49 -13.46 -12.46 -0.33
C TRP A 49 -12.02 -12.74 0.09
N ASP A 50 -11.03 -12.29 -0.69
CA ASP A 50 -9.61 -12.40 -0.38
C ASP A 50 -9.01 -11.13 0.27
N ALA A 51 -9.81 -10.07 0.45
CA ALA A 51 -9.39 -8.78 1.02
C ALA A 51 -8.55 -8.93 2.31
N ARG A 52 -8.94 -9.84 3.20
CA ARG A 52 -8.24 -10.09 4.47
C ARG A 52 -6.81 -10.58 4.26
N ASN A 53 -6.59 -11.46 3.29
CA ASN A 53 -5.26 -12.02 3.03
C ASN A 53 -4.37 -10.98 2.35
N ALA A 54 -4.92 -10.24 1.40
CA ALA A 54 -4.26 -9.12 0.74
C ALA A 54 -3.78 -8.06 1.74
N LEU A 55 -4.64 -7.64 2.67
CA LEU A 55 -4.29 -6.68 3.72
C LEU A 55 -3.19 -7.22 4.65
N ARG A 56 -3.26 -8.50 5.05
CA ARG A 56 -2.22 -9.13 5.88
C ARG A 56 -0.87 -9.17 5.17
N ALA A 57 -0.86 -9.45 3.87
CA ALA A 57 0.37 -9.43 3.07
C ALA A 57 0.95 -8.00 3.02
N MET A 58 0.11 -6.98 2.81
CA MET A 58 0.54 -5.58 2.83
C MET A 58 1.16 -5.17 4.17
N PHE A 59 0.52 -5.53 5.29
CA PHE A 59 1.09 -5.23 6.61
C PHE A 59 2.43 -5.91 6.84
N ARG A 60 2.61 -7.16 6.39
CA ARG A 60 3.91 -7.84 6.48
C ARG A 60 4.98 -7.14 5.65
N ALA A 61 4.66 -6.75 4.41
CA ALA A 61 5.60 -6.04 3.53
C ALA A 61 6.03 -4.67 4.07
N HIS A 62 5.15 -3.99 4.82
CA HIS A 62 5.39 -2.64 5.35
C HIS A 62 5.67 -2.62 6.86
N SER A 63 5.72 -3.79 7.49
CA SER A 63 6.15 -3.92 8.87
C SER A 63 7.59 -3.43 8.92
N PRO A 64 7.91 -2.48 9.82
CA PRO A 64 9.31 -2.26 10.12
C PRO A 64 9.81 -3.61 10.64
N ALA A 65 10.74 -4.24 9.91
CA ALA A 65 11.45 -5.37 10.45
C ALA A 65 11.91 -4.97 11.85
N CYS A 66 11.57 -5.78 12.87
CA CYS A 66 12.13 -5.63 14.20
C CYS A 66 13.64 -5.46 14.01
N GLY A 67 14.17 -4.30 14.41
CA GLY A 67 15.48 -3.85 13.97
C GLY A 67 16.54 -4.92 14.20
N THR A 68 17.15 -5.41 13.12
CA THR A 68 18.55 -5.81 13.16
C THR A 68 19.38 -4.52 13.23
N GLY A 69 19.42 -3.92 14.42
CA GLY A 69 20.47 -2.97 14.78
C GLY A 69 21.81 -3.71 14.92
N PRO A 70 22.95 -3.05 14.68
CA PRO A 70 24.26 -3.70 14.65
C PRO A 70 24.93 -3.90 16.03
N ASP A 71 24.23 -3.76 17.17
CA ASP A 71 24.87 -3.80 18.49
C ASP A 71 24.35 -4.92 19.40
N GLY A 72 24.88 -6.12 19.18
CA GLY A 72 24.96 -7.16 20.21
C GLY A 72 25.99 -6.80 21.28
N ARG A 73 25.58 -6.02 22.28
CA ARG A 73 26.21 -6.04 23.61
C ARG A 73 25.40 -6.92 24.55
#